data_AF-A0A7X7CDI7-F1
#
_entry.id   AF-A0A7X7CDI7-F1
#
_cell.length_a   1.000
_cell.length_b   1.000
_cell.length_c   1.000
_cell.angle_alpha   90.00
_cell.angle_beta   90.00
_cell.angle_gamma   90.00
#
_symmetry.space_group_name_H-M   'P 1'
#
loop_
_entity.id
_entity.type
_entity.pdbx_description
1 polymer ?
#
loop_
_entity_poly.entity_id
_entity_poly.type
_entity_poly.pdbx_seq_one_letter_code
_entity_poly.pdbx_strand_id
1 'polypeptide(L)'
;MTSDYPFLTVEEVPEYIRNHPRLASHVDAGNLASVREIGDGNLNLVFIAKDNAGRGLVLKQALPYVRMTGESWPMTPERSRFEIQSLEAHAALVPELVVRILDKEPGRYIFAMEDLSDHQVWRGALNKGEVHKGVAAEVGRYAGAVAFGTSVFGMDRLELAARQEVSVDPELCVITEDLVFTEPWAGAERNEWLPQNRADVWEFQADHRFGEAMAEAKYFFMTHAEALLHGDLHTGSVMVRKPEGSNEADSVKVFDSEFAFYGPVAFDVGATWANYAIAAARAYALGEDDRAHWCLGLVGETWHAFEAEFRRRWPERRDPRLWDEEFLNRLLQRWRNESWLFAAAKMSRRIIGAAKTTDIETLPPEIREGAARGVLRMARSAVVERWADSTPNHFQELAEWLLVEARTS
;
A
#
# COMPACT_ATOMS: atom_id res chain seq x y z
N MET A 1 -20.57 -14.52 -16.30
CA MET A 1 -21.71 -13.57 -16.20
C MET A 1 -21.46 -12.45 -17.22
N THR A 2 -22.43 -12.11 -18.08
CA THR A 2 -22.24 -10.99 -19.02
C THR A 2 -22.16 -9.69 -18.23
N SER A 3 -21.03 -9.00 -18.31
CA SER A 3 -20.85 -7.67 -17.71
C SER A 3 -21.93 -6.71 -18.23
N ASP A 4 -22.51 -5.90 -17.35
CA ASP A 4 -23.50 -4.88 -17.69
C ASP A 4 -22.91 -3.67 -18.46
N TYR A 5 -21.58 -3.66 -18.67
CA TYR A 5 -20.85 -2.61 -19.41
C TYR A 5 -19.70 -3.17 -20.25
N PRO A 6 -19.34 -2.52 -21.38
CA PRO A 6 -18.27 -2.97 -22.27
C PRO A 6 -16.88 -2.65 -21.71
N PHE A 7 -15.97 -3.61 -21.83
CA PHE A 7 -14.57 -3.48 -21.46
C PHE A 7 -13.76 -2.82 -22.56
N LEU A 8 -12.89 -1.88 -22.19
CA LEU A 8 -11.95 -1.26 -23.11
C LEU A 8 -11.00 -2.30 -23.70
N THR A 9 -10.71 -2.14 -24.99
CA THR A 9 -9.58 -2.82 -25.65
C THR A 9 -8.56 -1.81 -26.14
N VAL A 10 -7.36 -2.29 -26.49
CA VAL A 10 -6.29 -1.44 -27.08
C VAL A 10 -6.80 -0.68 -28.31
N GLU A 11 -7.66 -1.31 -29.11
CA GLU A 11 -8.25 -0.73 -30.34
C GLU A 11 -9.30 0.35 -30.04
N GLU A 12 -10.00 0.26 -28.92
CA GLU A 12 -11.05 1.21 -28.52
C GLU A 12 -10.48 2.48 -27.87
N VAL A 13 -9.31 2.39 -27.21
CA VAL A 13 -8.70 3.52 -26.48
C VAL A 13 -8.54 4.79 -27.31
N PRO A 14 -8.09 4.78 -28.58
CA PRO A 14 -7.99 6.01 -29.38
C PRO A 14 -9.34 6.71 -29.57
N GLU A 15 -10.40 5.95 -29.85
CA GLU A 15 -11.75 6.49 -30.00
C GLU A 15 -12.31 6.96 -28.66
N TYR A 16 -12.05 6.22 -27.59
CA TYR A 16 -12.38 6.62 -26.23
C TYR A 16 -11.81 8.00 -25.91
N ILE A 17 -10.51 8.22 -26.13
CA ILE A 17 -9.85 9.50 -25.86
C ILE A 17 -10.47 10.62 -26.72
N ARG A 18 -10.75 10.36 -28.01
CA ARG A 18 -11.40 11.34 -28.90
C ARG A 18 -12.77 11.79 -28.40
N ASN A 19 -13.55 10.87 -27.83
CA ASN A 19 -14.90 11.14 -27.35
C ASN A 19 -14.94 11.84 -25.97
N HIS A 20 -13.80 12.01 -25.32
CA HIS A 20 -13.68 12.68 -24.02
C HIS A 20 -12.86 13.98 -24.16
N PRO A 21 -13.50 15.16 -24.25
CA PRO A 21 -12.83 16.43 -24.53
C PRO A 21 -11.67 16.77 -23.56
N ARG A 22 -11.80 16.40 -22.28
CA ARG A 22 -10.73 16.58 -21.28
C ARG A 22 -9.51 15.73 -21.61
N LEU A 23 -9.69 14.51 -22.09
CA LEU A 23 -8.59 13.62 -22.46
C LEU A 23 -7.96 14.06 -23.80
N ALA A 24 -8.79 14.41 -24.78
CA ALA A 24 -8.33 14.93 -26.07
C ALA A 24 -7.52 16.23 -25.95
N SER A 25 -7.73 17.04 -24.89
CA SER A 25 -6.87 18.20 -24.61
C SER A 25 -5.51 17.83 -23.99
N HIS A 26 -5.38 16.65 -23.37
CA HIS A 26 -4.13 16.18 -22.77
C HIS A 26 -3.23 15.42 -23.76
N VAL A 27 -3.83 14.59 -24.63
CA VAL A 27 -3.11 13.73 -25.57
C VAL A 27 -3.77 13.82 -26.96
N ASP A 28 -2.96 13.89 -28.02
CA ASP A 28 -3.48 13.87 -29.40
C ASP A 28 -3.90 12.46 -29.83
N ALA A 29 -5.19 12.16 -29.67
CA ALA A 29 -5.78 10.89 -30.04
C ALA A 29 -5.81 10.60 -31.55
N GLY A 30 -5.59 11.60 -32.40
CA GLY A 30 -5.43 11.42 -33.86
C GLY A 30 -4.02 11.03 -34.25
N ASN A 31 -3.04 11.16 -33.34
CA ASN A 31 -1.62 10.99 -33.60
C ASN A 31 -0.91 10.20 -32.48
N LEU A 32 -1.56 9.12 -32.01
CA LEU A 32 -1.01 8.23 -31.01
C LEU A 32 0.20 7.46 -31.54
N ALA A 33 1.31 7.50 -30.81
CA ALA A 33 2.50 6.70 -31.06
C ALA A 33 2.32 5.25 -30.59
N SER A 34 1.62 5.05 -29.46
CA SER A 34 1.36 3.72 -28.92
C SER A 34 0.14 3.71 -28.00
N VAL A 35 -0.56 2.58 -27.99
CA VAL A 35 -1.48 2.18 -26.92
C VAL A 35 -1.04 0.79 -26.47
N ARG A 36 -0.86 0.61 -25.16
CA ARG A 36 -0.47 -0.68 -24.59
C ARG A 36 -1.29 -0.95 -23.35
N GLU A 37 -1.74 -2.18 -23.20
CA GLU A 37 -2.22 -2.65 -21.91
C GLU A 37 -1.01 -3.06 -21.06
N ILE A 38 -0.91 -2.53 -19.83
CA ILE A 38 0.26 -2.69 -18.94
C ILE A 38 -0.10 -3.27 -17.57
N GLY A 39 -1.35 -3.68 -17.37
CA GLY A 39 -1.77 -4.31 -16.12
C GLY A 39 -0.99 -5.58 -15.84
N ASP A 40 -0.31 -5.63 -14.70
CA ASP A 40 0.42 -6.79 -14.18
C ASP A 40 -0.50 -7.88 -13.58
N GLY A 41 -1.82 -7.65 -13.62
CA GLY A 41 -2.79 -8.73 -13.75
C GLY A 41 -3.57 -9.12 -12.51
N ASN A 42 -3.70 -8.27 -11.48
CA ASN A 42 -4.46 -8.67 -10.29
C ASN A 42 -5.96 -8.33 -10.34
N LEU A 43 -6.35 -7.06 -10.56
CA LEU A 43 -7.76 -6.63 -10.41
C LEU A 43 -8.34 -5.86 -11.61
N ASN A 44 -7.53 -5.06 -12.31
CA ASN A 44 -8.04 -4.03 -13.23
C ASN A 44 -7.40 -4.13 -14.64
N LEU A 45 -8.06 -3.57 -15.66
CA LEU A 45 -7.44 -3.28 -16.95
C LEU A 45 -6.74 -1.91 -16.84
N VAL A 46 -5.50 -1.82 -17.32
CA VAL A 46 -4.71 -0.59 -17.28
C VAL A 46 -4.09 -0.38 -18.66
N PHE A 47 -4.48 0.71 -19.32
CA PHE A 47 -3.97 1.08 -20.63
C PHE A 47 -3.14 2.34 -20.52
N ILE A 48 -1.99 2.35 -21.18
CA ILE A 48 -1.23 3.56 -21.41
C ILE A 48 -1.35 3.98 -22.87
N ALA A 49 -1.68 5.24 -23.10
CA ALA A 49 -1.70 5.87 -24.41
C ALA A 49 -0.65 6.98 -24.45
N LYS A 50 0.18 6.99 -25.50
CA LYS A 50 1.17 8.06 -25.76
C LYS A 50 1.02 8.58 -27.17
N ASP A 51 1.11 9.89 -27.34
CA ASP A 51 1.19 10.53 -28.65
C ASP A 51 2.62 10.68 -29.17
N ASN A 52 2.75 11.01 -30.45
CA ASN A 52 4.05 11.24 -31.11
C ASN A 52 4.81 12.47 -30.56
N ALA A 53 4.18 13.31 -29.76
CA ALA A 53 4.83 14.41 -29.05
C ALA A 53 5.34 14.00 -27.66
N GLY A 54 5.12 12.74 -27.25
CA GLY A 54 5.55 12.19 -25.97
C GLY A 54 4.59 12.47 -24.81
N ARG A 55 3.43 13.08 -25.05
CA ARG A 55 2.39 13.26 -24.02
C ARG A 55 1.66 11.93 -23.83
N GLY A 56 1.30 11.63 -22.59
CA GLY A 56 0.62 10.39 -22.27
C GLY A 56 -0.46 10.54 -21.22
N LEU A 57 -1.34 9.54 -21.17
CA LEU A 57 -2.31 9.30 -20.11
C LEU A 57 -2.47 7.80 -19.85
N VAL A 58 -3.00 7.46 -18.69
CA VAL A 58 -3.36 6.10 -18.31
C VAL A 58 -4.86 6.00 -18.14
N LEU A 59 -5.48 4.93 -18.65
CA LEU A 59 -6.88 4.57 -18.41
C LEU A 59 -6.90 3.32 -17.53
N LYS A 60 -7.59 3.38 -16.39
CA LYS A 60 -7.84 2.23 -15.52
C LYS A 60 -9.32 1.90 -15.55
N GLN A 61 -9.64 0.62 -15.75
CA GLN A 61 -11.01 0.11 -15.73
C GLN A 61 -11.14 -1.07 -14.77
N ALA A 62 -12.10 -0.97 -13.85
CA ALA A 62 -12.44 -2.09 -12.97
C ALA A 62 -13.29 -3.13 -13.70
N LEU A 63 -13.02 -4.41 -13.42
CA LEU A 63 -13.77 -5.57 -13.92
C LEU A 63 -14.68 -6.15 -12.82
N PRO A 64 -15.78 -6.85 -13.14
CA PRO A 64 -16.67 -7.43 -12.14
C PRO A 64 -16.14 -8.72 -11.49
N TYR A 65 -14.82 -8.96 -11.56
CA TYR A 65 -14.12 -10.11 -11.00
C TYR A 65 -12.64 -9.79 -10.76
N VAL A 66 -11.98 -10.61 -9.94
CA VAL A 66 -10.52 -10.60 -9.77
C VAL A 66 -9.86 -11.15 -11.02
N ARG A 67 -9.04 -10.32 -11.68
CA ARG A 67 -8.43 -10.65 -12.97
C ARG A 67 -7.52 -11.89 -12.90
N MET A 68 -6.77 -12.06 -11.82
CA MET A 68 -5.83 -13.18 -11.64
C MET A 68 -6.51 -14.55 -11.70
N THR A 69 -7.76 -14.65 -11.20
CA THR A 69 -8.53 -15.89 -11.11
C THR A 69 -9.69 -15.93 -12.12
N GLY A 70 -9.88 -14.86 -12.87
CA GLY A 70 -11.02 -14.68 -13.79
C GLY A 70 -12.37 -14.70 -13.06
N GLU A 71 -13.42 -15.06 -13.79
CA GLU A 71 -14.81 -15.09 -13.29
C GLU A 71 -15.04 -16.01 -12.07
N SER A 72 -14.07 -16.87 -11.71
CA SER A 72 -14.17 -17.75 -10.54
C SER A 72 -14.15 -17.00 -9.21
N TRP A 73 -13.72 -15.73 -9.20
CA TRP A 73 -13.77 -14.85 -8.03
C TRP A 73 -14.43 -13.51 -8.41
N PRO A 74 -15.77 -13.43 -8.28
CA PRO A 74 -16.51 -12.19 -8.49
C PRO A 74 -16.05 -11.09 -7.53
N MET A 75 -16.00 -9.85 -8.00
CA MET A 75 -15.64 -8.69 -7.19
C MET A 75 -16.28 -7.43 -7.77
N THR A 76 -16.93 -6.62 -6.94
CA THR A 76 -17.64 -5.43 -7.42
C THR A 76 -16.71 -4.44 -8.14
N PRO A 77 -17.09 -3.93 -9.32
CA PRO A 77 -16.34 -2.88 -10.00
C PRO A 77 -16.48 -1.51 -9.32
N GLU A 78 -17.37 -1.38 -8.33
CA GLU A 78 -17.53 -0.18 -7.49
C GLU A 78 -16.24 0.24 -6.78
N ARG A 79 -15.24 -0.65 -6.64
CA ARG A 79 -13.89 -0.28 -6.18
C ARG A 79 -13.24 0.87 -6.94
N SER A 80 -13.57 1.04 -8.22
CA SER A 80 -13.15 2.21 -9.02
C SER A 80 -13.67 3.53 -8.42
N ARG A 81 -14.91 3.54 -7.89
CA ARG A 81 -15.48 4.71 -7.21
C ARG A 81 -14.75 5.03 -5.90
N PHE A 82 -14.39 4.01 -5.12
CA PHE A 82 -13.64 4.19 -3.87
C PHE A 82 -12.22 4.70 -4.14
N GLU A 83 -11.55 4.19 -5.17
CA GLU A 83 -10.24 4.68 -5.61
C GLU A 83 -10.30 6.15 -6.05
N ILE A 84 -11.26 6.52 -6.91
CA ILE A 84 -11.43 7.92 -7.35
C ILE A 84 -11.67 8.84 -6.14
N GLN A 85 -12.55 8.42 -5.23
CA GLN A 85 -12.88 9.21 -4.06
C GLN A 85 -11.68 9.42 -3.13
N SER A 86 -10.90 8.38 -2.88
CA SER A 86 -9.73 8.46 -2.01
C SER A 86 -8.63 9.28 -2.65
N LEU A 87 -8.32 9.06 -3.94
CA LEU A 87 -7.35 9.86 -4.68
C LEU A 87 -7.74 11.35 -4.72
N GLU A 88 -9.00 11.69 -4.96
CA GLU A 88 -9.48 13.09 -4.92
C GLU A 88 -9.33 13.70 -3.51
N ALA A 89 -9.67 12.95 -2.45
CA ALA A 89 -9.55 13.41 -1.07
C ALA A 89 -8.08 13.58 -0.64
N HIS A 90 -7.20 12.65 -1.02
CA HIS A 90 -5.78 12.70 -0.70
C HIS A 90 -5.05 13.79 -1.50
N ALA A 91 -5.37 13.94 -2.78
CA ALA A 91 -4.80 14.99 -3.63
C ALA A 91 -5.19 16.40 -3.16
N ALA A 92 -6.34 16.58 -2.49
CA ALA A 92 -6.69 17.85 -1.88
C ALA A 92 -5.76 18.25 -0.71
N LEU A 93 -5.03 17.29 -0.14
CA LEU A 93 -4.14 17.50 1.01
C LEU A 93 -2.66 17.59 0.63
N VAL A 94 -2.24 16.78 -0.35
CA VAL A 94 -0.85 16.63 -0.85
C VAL A 94 -0.84 16.32 -2.36
N PRO A 95 -1.27 17.27 -3.23
CA PRO A 95 -1.47 17.02 -4.66
C PRO A 95 -0.20 16.58 -5.39
N GLU A 96 0.96 17.00 -4.92
CA GLU A 96 2.25 16.63 -5.48
C GLU A 96 2.57 15.14 -5.29
N LEU A 97 2.02 14.51 -4.25
CA LEU A 97 2.30 13.12 -3.86
C LEU A 97 1.29 12.10 -4.36
N VAL A 98 0.18 12.53 -4.96
CA VAL A 98 -0.89 11.63 -5.42
C VAL A 98 -0.95 11.65 -6.94
N VAL A 99 -1.21 10.49 -7.55
CA VAL A 99 -1.46 10.42 -8.99
C VAL A 99 -2.66 11.28 -9.36
N ARG A 100 -2.51 12.16 -10.35
CA ARG A 100 -3.59 13.07 -10.76
C ARG A 100 -4.63 12.37 -11.63
N ILE A 101 -5.90 12.47 -11.24
CA ILE A 101 -7.05 12.08 -12.07
C ILE A 101 -7.32 13.16 -13.13
N LEU A 102 -7.47 12.73 -14.39
CA LEU A 102 -7.72 13.60 -15.54
C LEU A 102 -9.20 13.62 -15.95
N ASP A 103 -9.87 12.47 -15.90
CA ASP A 103 -11.29 12.33 -16.21
C ASP A 103 -11.88 11.06 -15.60
N LYS A 104 -13.20 10.95 -15.54
CA LYS A 104 -13.91 9.79 -14.97
C LYS A 104 -15.20 9.47 -15.70
N GLU A 105 -15.49 8.18 -15.85
CA GLU A 105 -16.72 7.64 -16.41
C GLU A 105 -17.28 6.54 -15.49
N PRO A 106 -18.03 6.93 -14.43
CA PRO A 106 -18.55 5.99 -13.45
C PRO A 106 -19.41 4.87 -14.05
N GLY A 107 -20.18 5.14 -15.11
CA GLY A 107 -21.05 4.15 -15.75
C GLY A 107 -20.31 2.98 -16.42
N ARG A 108 -19.00 3.10 -16.66
CA ARG A 108 -18.14 2.02 -17.18
C ARG A 108 -16.99 1.66 -16.22
N TYR A 109 -16.96 2.27 -15.04
CA TYR A 109 -15.91 2.13 -14.03
C TYR A 109 -14.50 2.47 -14.56
N ILE A 110 -14.45 3.42 -15.51
CA ILE A 110 -13.22 3.91 -16.11
C ILE A 110 -12.85 5.23 -15.45
N PHE A 111 -11.58 5.42 -15.15
CA PHE A 111 -11.04 6.75 -14.94
C PHE A 111 -9.66 6.88 -15.59
N ALA A 112 -9.35 8.11 -15.96
CA ALA A 112 -8.09 8.48 -16.58
C ALA A 112 -7.19 9.16 -15.56
N MET A 113 -5.90 8.88 -15.61
CA MET A 113 -4.88 9.46 -14.74
C MET A 113 -3.66 9.90 -15.54
N GLU A 114 -2.82 10.73 -14.93
CA GLU A 114 -1.56 11.16 -15.53
C GLU A 114 -0.63 9.98 -15.86
N ASP A 115 0.15 10.13 -16.94
CA ASP A 115 1.17 9.16 -17.31
C ASP A 115 2.41 9.30 -16.42
N LEU A 116 2.72 8.25 -15.66
CA LEU A 116 3.90 8.13 -14.81
C LEU A 116 4.93 7.14 -15.38
N SER A 117 4.99 6.94 -16.71
CA SER A 117 5.97 6.05 -17.36
C SER A 117 7.44 6.40 -17.13
N ASP A 118 7.71 7.65 -16.75
CA ASP A 118 9.03 8.12 -16.34
C ASP A 118 9.36 7.75 -14.88
N HIS A 119 8.43 7.13 -14.16
CA HIS A 119 8.61 6.57 -12.83
C HIS A 119 8.72 5.04 -12.89
N GLN A 120 9.22 4.47 -11.80
CA GLN A 120 9.21 3.03 -11.54
C GLN A 120 8.32 2.72 -10.33
N VAL A 121 7.61 1.59 -10.33
CA VAL A 121 7.00 1.06 -9.10
C VAL A 121 8.12 0.76 -8.10
N TRP A 122 8.01 1.32 -6.89
CA TRP A 122 9.12 1.36 -5.94
C TRP A 122 9.56 -0.03 -5.51
N ARG A 123 8.64 -0.97 -5.28
CA ARG A 123 8.96 -2.38 -5.03
C ARG A 123 9.84 -2.98 -6.13
N GLY A 124 9.48 -2.74 -7.39
CA GLY A 124 10.26 -3.23 -8.54
C GLY A 124 11.68 -2.65 -8.54
N ALA A 125 11.83 -1.38 -8.20
CA ALA A 125 13.13 -0.72 -8.11
C ALA A 125 13.96 -1.23 -6.90
N LEU A 126 13.34 -1.41 -5.73
CA LEU A 126 13.97 -2.02 -4.55
C LEU A 126 14.45 -3.45 -4.82
N ASN A 127 13.69 -4.24 -5.59
CA ASN A 127 14.08 -5.59 -5.97
C ASN A 127 15.30 -5.64 -6.89
N LYS A 128 15.53 -4.57 -7.68
CA LYS A 128 16.72 -4.37 -8.52
C LYS A 128 17.94 -3.84 -7.73
N GLY A 129 17.80 -3.65 -6.41
CA GLY A 129 18.87 -3.11 -5.57
C GLY A 129 18.98 -1.58 -5.59
N GLU A 130 18.00 -0.87 -6.17
CA GLU A 130 18.06 0.58 -6.27
C GLU A 130 17.73 1.27 -4.94
N VAL A 131 18.52 2.30 -4.61
CA VAL A 131 18.29 3.20 -3.47
C VAL A 131 17.55 4.46 -3.93
N HIS A 132 16.58 4.89 -3.13
CA HIS A 132 15.74 6.08 -3.36
C HIS A 132 15.56 6.86 -2.05
N LYS A 133 16.54 7.72 -1.74
CA LYS A 133 16.52 8.60 -0.56
C LYS A 133 15.37 9.61 -0.66
N GLY A 134 14.79 9.94 0.49
CA GLY A 134 13.67 10.87 0.62
C GLY A 134 12.29 10.25 0.37
N VAL A 135 12.19 9.11 -0.31
CA VAL A 135 10.88 8.50 -0.65
C VAL A 135 10.09 8.12 0.59
N ALA A 136 10.73 7.49 1.58
CA ALA A 136 10.06 7.11 2.83
C ALA A 136 9.54 8.33 3.60
N ALA A 137 10.30 9.43 3.63
CA ALA A 137 9.85 10.68 4.22
C ALA A 137 8.64 11.28 3.47
N GLU A 138 8.62 11.27 2.14
CA GLU A 138 7.47 11.72 1.35
C GLU A 138 6.23 10.84 1.60
N VAL A 139 6.39 9.51 1.68
CA VAL A 139 5.30 8.58 2.04
C VAL A 139 4.78 8.85 3.46
N GLY A 140 5.68 9.13 4.42
CA GLY A 140 5.31 9.56 5.77
C GLY A 140 4.53 10.87 5.78
N ARG A 141 4.97 11.88 5.01
CA ARG A 141 4.23 13.15 4.84
C ARG A 141 2.84 12.90 4.26
N TYR A 142 2.72 12.08 3.22
CA TYR A 142 1.43 11.69 2.65
C TYR A 142 0.52 11.07 3.73
N ALA A 143 0.99 10.06 4.45
CA ALA A 143 0.20 9.38 5.47
C ALA A 143 -0.22 10.33 6.61
N GLY A 144 0.68 11.22 7.05
CA GLY A 144 0.39 12.20 8.11
C GLY A 144 -0.64 13.24 7.67
N ALA A 145 -0.53 13.72 6.43
CA ALA A 145 -1.48 14.66 5.85
C ALA A 145 -2.88 14.04 5.73
N VAL A 146 -2.98 12.81 5.20
CA VAL A 146 -4.23 12.07 5.06
C VAL A 146 -4.85 11.78 6.44
N ALA A 147 -4.06 11.25 7.38
CA ALA A 147 -4.51 10.94 8.73
C ALA A 147 -5.08 12.17 9.47
N PHE A 148 -4.46 13.34 9.31
CA PHE A 148 -4.99 14.56 9.90
C PHE A 148 -6.21 15.09 9.13
N GLY A 149 -6.05 15.30 7.83
CA GLY A 149 -7.00 16.04 6.99
C GLY A 149 -8.33 15.34 6.75
N THR A 150 -8.37 14.01 6.89
CA THR A 150 -9.58 13.21 6.71
C THR A 150 -10.19 12.71 8.03
N SER A 151 -9.67 13.14 9.18
CA SER A 151 -10.15 12.70 10.49
C SER A 151 -11.05 13.72 11.18
N VAL A 152 -11.51 13.37 12.38
CA VAL A 152 -12.17 14.28 13.33
C VAL A 152 -11.35 15.54 13.65
N PHE A 153 -10.04 15.53 13.43
CA PHE A 153 -9.17 16.67 13.72
C PHE A 153 -9.24 17.74 12.62
N GLY A 154 -9.27 17.34 11.35
CA GLY A 154 -9.28 18.24 10.19
C GLY A 154 -10.68 18.57 9.66
N MET A 155 -11.63 17.65 9.79
CA MET A 155 -12.94 17.77 9.13
C MET A 155 -14.04 18.33 10.02
N ASP A 156 -15.02 18.99 9.41
CA ASP A 156 -16.29 19.27 10.07
C ASP A 156 -17.03 17.96 10.39
N ARG A 157 -17.78 17.89 11.49
CA ARG A 157 -18.43 16.64 11.93
C ARG A 157 -19.49 16.13 10.95
N LEU A 158 -20.28 17.03 10.34
CA LEU A 158 -21.31 16.63 9.39
C LEU A 158 -20.68 16.21 8.06
N GLU A 159 -19.63 16.90 7.64
CA GLU A 159 -18.86 16.51 6.47
C GLU A 159 -18.20 15.14 6.67
N LEU A 160 -17.56 14.91 7.82
CA LEU A 160 -16.95 13.62 8.15
C LEU A 160 -17.96 12.48 8.12
N ALA A 161 -19.15 12.66 8.72
CA ALA A 161 -20.20 11.65 8.70
C ALA A 161 -20.66 11.32 7.27
N ALA A 162 -20.86 12.35 6.44
CA ALA A 162 -21.22 12.16 5.04
C ALA A 162 -20.12 11.43 4.25
N ARG A 163 -18.85 11.73 4.52
CA ARG A 163 -17.71 11.02 3.89
C ARG A 163 -17.63 9.57 4.33
N GLN A 164 -17.82 9.30 5.63
CA GLN A 164 -17.85 7.94 6.16
C GLN A 164 -18.93 7.10 5.50
N GLU A 165 -20.13 7.66 5.29
CA GLU A 165 -21.25 6.97 4.63
C GLU A 165 -20.90 6.51 3.21
N VAL A 166 -20.26 7.37 2.42
CA VAL A 166 -19.97 7.09 1.01
C VAL A 166 -18.68 6.28 0.77
N SER A 167 -17.86 6.09 1.81
CA SER A 167 -16.59 5.35 1.78
C SER A 167 -16.69 3.94 2.39
N VAL A 168 -17.91 3.42 2.59
CA VAL A 168 -18.13 2.05 3.07
C VAL A 168 -17.92 1.06 1.93
N ASP A 169 -16.83 0.28 1.98
CA ASP A 169 -16.49 -0.78 1.01
C ASP A 169 -16.43 -2.16 1.69
N PRO A 170 -17.57 -2.83 1.92
CA PRO A 170 -17.59 -4.07 2.68
C PRO A 170 -16.93 -5.24 1.94
N GLU A 171 -16.97 -5.27 0.61
CA GLU A 171 -16.41 -6.39 -0.17
C GLU A 171 -14.87 -6.41 -0.08
N LEU A 172 -14.22 -5.27 -0.30
CA LEU A 172 -12.75 -5.19 -0.20
C LEU A 172 -12.27 -5.24 1.25
N CYS A 173 -13.07 -4.75 2.20
CA CYS A 173 -12.79 -4.94 3.63
C CYS A 173 -12.78 -6.43 4.00
N VAL A 174 -13.77 -7.22 3.58
CA VAL A 174 -13.80 -8.67 3.84
C VAL A 174 -12.58 -9.38 3.24
N ILE A 175 -12.16 -9.00 2.03
CA ILE A 175 -10.93 -9.53 1.41
C ILE A 175 -9.73 -9.26 2.33
N THR A 176 -9.60 -8.05 2.85
CA THR A 176 -8.51 -7.68 3.77
C THR A 176 -8.61 -8.42 5.10
N GLU A 177 -9.82 -8.51 5.67
CA GLU A 177 -10.10 -9.19 6.93
C GLU A 177 -9.67 -10.66 6.91
N ASP A 178 -9.96 -11.35 5.81
CA ASP A 178 -9.62 -12.75 5.63
C ASP A 178 -8.13 -12.90 5.30
N LEU A 179 -7.66 -12.25 4.23
CA LEU A 179 -6.32 -12.47 3.69
C LEU A 179 -5.20 -11.92 4.58
N VAL A 180 -5.47 -10.88 5.37
CA VAL A 180 -4.43 -10.24 6.21
C VAL A 180 -4.46 -10.74 7.64
N PHE A 181 -5.64 -10.87 8.24
CA PHE A 181 -5.74 -11.15 9.69
C PHE A 181 -6.15 -12.58 10.03
N THR A 182 -6.87 -13.26 9.14
CA THR A 182 -7.50 -14.55 9.51
C THR A 182 -6.70 -15.72 8.97
N GLU A 183 -6.59 -15.79 7.65
CA GLU A 183 -6.18 -17.00 6.95
C GLU A 183 -4.71 -17.40 7.12
N PRO A 184 -3.73 -16.47 7.12
CA PRO A 184 -2.34 -16.87 7.31
C PRO A 184 -2.13 -17.70 8.59
N TRP A 185 -2.81 -17.31 9.68
CA TRP A 185 -2.72 -17.98 10.97
C TRP A 185 -3.71 -19.15 11.10
N ALA A 186 -4.99 -18.96 10.75
CA ALA A 186 -6.02 -19.99 10.90
C ALA A 186 -5.88 -21.14 9.89
N GLY A 187 -5.16 -20.91 8.78
CA GLY A 187 -5.09 -21.80 7.63
C GLY A 187 -6.27 -21.60 6.68
N ALA A 188 -5.99 -21.61 5.38
CA ALA A 188 -6.98 -21.59 4.31
C ALA A 188 -6.44 -22.34 3.09
N GLU A 189 -7.33 -22.86 2.23
CA GLU A 189 -6.93 -23.60 1.03
C GLU A 189 -6.12 -22.75 0.05
N ARG A 190 -6.38 -21.44 0.01
CA ARG A 190 -5.67 -20.47 -0.84
C ARG A 190 -4.36 -19.95 -0.25
N ASN A 191 -3.99 -20.37 0.97
CA ASN A 191 -2.65 -20.11 1.45
C ASN A 191 -1.65 -20.96 0.66
N GLU A 192 -0.52 -20.37 0.33
CA GLU A 192 0.53 -21.00 -0.44
C GLU A 192 1.85 -20.67 0.25
N TRP A 193 2.82 -21.55 0.31
CA TRP A 193 4.13 -21.21 0.87
C TRP A 193 5.18 -22.17 0.33
N LEU A 194 6.45 -21.77 0.44
CA LEU A 194 7.56 -22.60 0.02
C LEU A 194 7.55 -23.92 0.81
N PRO A 195 7.62 -25.09 0.15
CA PRO A 195 7.63 -26.38 0.85
C PRO A 195 8.72 -26.49 1.92
N GLN A 196 9.85 -25.81 1.70
CA GLN A 196 10.98 -25.74 2.63
C GLN A 196 10.62 -25.02 3.95
N ASN A 197 9.70 -24.04 3.90
CA ASN A 197 9.24 -23.30 5.07
C ASN A 197 8.09 -23.99 5.82
N ARG A 198 7.74 -25.25 5.51
CA ARG A 198 6.63 -25.95 6.17
C ARG A 198 6.75 -25.96 7.70
N ALA A 199 7.95 -26.17 8.24
CA ALA A 199 8.17 -26.14 9.69
C ALA A 199 7.95 -24.73 10.27
N ASP A 200 8.44 -23.69 9.58
CA ASP A 200 8.25 -22.29 9.99
C ASP A 200 6.76 -21.91 10.00
N VAL A 201 5.99 -22.37 9.01
CA VAL A 201 4.53 -22.13 8.94
C VAL A 201 3.78 -22.86 10.05
N TRP A 202 4.11 -24.12 10.33
CA TRP A 202 3.49 -24.85 11.44
C TRP A 202 3.79 -24.22 12.80
N GLU A 203 5.02 -23.77 13.01
CA GLU A 203 5.39 -23.04 14.23
C GLU A 203 4.61 -21.72 14.35
N PHE A 204 4.46 -21.00 13.23
CA PHE A 204 3.69 -19.77 13.16
C PHE A 204 2.20 -19.98 13.49
N GLN A 205 1.57 -20.98 12.88
CA GLN A 205 0.14 -21.27 13.10
C GLN A 205 -0.13 -21.84 14.50
N ALA A 206 0.87 -22.47 15.13
CA ALA A 206 0.80 -22.91 16.52
C ALA A 206 1.01 -21.78 17.55
N ASP A 207 1.47 -20.59 17.13
CA ASP A 207 1.70 -19.47 18.04
C ASP A 207 0.38 -18.78 18.40
N HIS A 208 -0.20 -19.17 19.54
CA HIS A 208 -1.45 -18.59 20.04
C HIS A 208 -1.33 -17.09 20.32
N ARG A 209 -0.16 -16.57 20.70
CA ARG A 209 0.02 -15.13 20.94
C ARG A 209 -0.12 -14.34 19.64
N PHE A 210 0.35 -14.92 18.53
CA PHE A 210 0.14 -14.33 17.22
C PHE A 210 -1.34 -14.34 16.83
N GLY A 211 -2.04 -15.46 17.06
CA GLY A 211 -3.48 -15.57 16.82
C GLY A 211 -4.30 -14.53 17.61
N GLU A 212 -3.99 -14.33 18.89
CA GLU A 212 -4.62 -13.30 19.74
C GLU A 212 -4.35 -11.89 19.21
N ALA A 213 -3.11 -11.61 18.80
CA ALA A 213 -2.76 -10.33 18.20
C ALA A 213 -3.51 -10.09 16.87
N MET A 214 -3.69 -11.11 16.03
CA MET A 214 -4.47 -10.98 14.80
C MET A 214 -5.96 -10.76 15.06
N ALA A 215 -6.51 -11.36 16.11
CA ALA A 215 -7.88 -11.08 16.54
C ALA A 215 -8.05 -9.60 16.95
N GLU A 216 -7.08 -9.05 17.68
CA GLU A 216 -7.06 -7.62 18.03
C GLU A 216 -6.90 -6.73 16.77
N ALA A 217 -5.96 -7.07 15.88
CA ALA A 217 -5.74 -6.32 14.63
C ALA A 217 -7.01 -6.28 13.77
N LYS A 218 -7.69 -7.42 13.63
CA LYS A 218 -8.98 -7.53 12.94
C LYS A 218 -10.05 -6.69 13.63
N TYR A 219 -10.15 -6.74 14.95
CA TYR A 219 -11.08 -5.92 15.71
C TYR A 219 -10.85 -4.42 15.48
N PHE A 220 -9.60 -3.94 15.52
CA PHE A 220 -9.27 -2.55 15.23
C PHE A 220 -9.64 -2.17 13.80
N PHE A 221 -9.25 -2.99 12.81
CA PHE A 221 -9.59 -2.77 11.41
C PHE A 221 -11.11 -2.62 11.19
N MET A 222 -11.92 -3.44 11.85
CA MET A 222 -13.37 -3.45 11.71
C MET A 222 -14.10 -2.35 12.49
N THR A 223 -13.45 -1.66 13.44
CA THR A 223 -14.14 -0.76 14.38
C THR A 223 -13.57 0.65 14.46
N HIS A 224 -12.29 0.83 14.15
CA HIS A 224 -11.61 2.11 14.28
C HIS A 224 -11.73 2.91 12.99
N ALA A 225 -12.75 3.76 12.89
CA ALA A 225 -12.95 4.65 11.74
C ALA A 225 -12.23 6.01 11.96
N GLU A 226 -10.89 6.01 11.88
CA GLU A 226 -10.07 7.15 12.29
C GLU A 226 -9.81 8.16 11.17
N ALA A 227 -9.49 7.68 9.96
CA ALA A 227 -9.19 8.48 8.78
C ALA A 227 -9.51 7.70 7.49
N LEU A 228 -9.66 8.39 6.36
CA LEU A 228 -9.82 7.77 5.05
C LEU A 228 -8.46 7.26 4.55
N LEU A 229 -8.19 5.99 4.82
CA LEU A 229 -6.92 5.34 4.51
C LEU A 229 -6.69 5.18 3.00
N HIS A 230 -5.45 4.88 2.62
CA HIS A 230 -5.13 4.27 1.33
C HIS A 230 -5.61 2.81 1.29
N GLY A 231 -5.46 2.06 2.39
CA GLY A 231 -5.96 0.68 2.53
C GLY A 231 -5.02 -0.41 2.00
N ASP A 232 -4.13 -0.10 1.07
CA ASP A 232 -2.99 -1.00 0.76
C ASP A 232 -1.66 -0.26 0.50
N LEU A 233 -1.25 0.63 1.41
CA LEU A 233 -0.06 1.48 1.24
C LEU A 233 1.27 0.71 1.39
N HIS A 234 1.58 -0.13 0.41
CA HIS A 234 2.82 -0.88 0.32
C HIS A 234 3.74 -0.30 -0.78
N THR A 235 5.01 -0.74 -0.84
CA THR A 235 5.98 -0.26 -1.84
C THR A 235 5.57 -0.55 -3.30
N GLY A 236 4.59 -1.43 -3.52
CA GLY A 236 3.97 -1.64 -4.84
C GLY A 236 2.96 -0.55 -5.26
N SER A 237 2.51 0.28 -4.32
CA SER A 237 1.51 1.35 -4.52
C SER A 237 2.16 2.74 -4.44
N VAL A 238 3.48 2.78 -4.64
CA VAL A 238 4.29 3.99 -4.70
C VAL A 238 5.12 3.93 -5.99
N MET A 239 5.04 4.98 -6.80
CA MET A 239 5.93 5.18 -7.94
C MET A 239 6.98 6.24 -7.60
N VAL A 240 8.21 6.00 -8.06
CA VAL A 240 9.37 6.85 -7.76
C VAL A 240 10.11 7.21 -9.03
N ARG A 241 10.65 8.42 -9.08
CA ARG A 241 11.58 8.86 -10.12
C ARG A 241 12.80 9.49 -9.46
N LYS A 242 13.97 9.24 -10.05
CA LYS A 242 15.23 9.85 -9.65
C LYS A 242 16.03 10.25 -10.88
N PRO A 243 16.84 11.33 -10.82
CA PRO A 243 17.79 11.66 -11.88
C PRO A 243 18.81 10.54 -12.08
N GLU A 244 19.29 10.38 -13.31
CA GLU A 244 20.35 9.42 -13.63
C GLU A 244 21.61 9.70 -12.80
N GLY A 245 22.20 8.65 -12.22
CA GLY A 245 23.37 8.76 -11.35
C GLY A 245 23.09 9.31 -9.93
N SER A 246 21.84 9.62 -9.60
CA SER A 246 21.43 10.01 -8.25
C SER A 246 20.79 8.85 -7.49
N ASN A 247 20.87 8.91 -6.16
CA ASN A 247 20.04 8.11 -5.25
C ASN A 247 18.95 8.93 -4.59
N GLU A 248 18.89 10.24 -4.80
CA GLU A 248 17.80 11.11 -4.34
C GLU A 248 16.63 11.03 -5.33
N ALA A 249 15.43 10.76 -4.83
CA ALA A 249 14.22 10.83 -5.64
C ALA A 249 13.82 12.30 -5.88
N ASP A 250 13.40 12.63 -7.09
CA ASP A 250 12.87 13.95 -7.45
C ASP A 250 11.33 13.97 -7.58
N SER A 251 10.70 12.79 -7.53
CA SER A 251 9.24 12.65 -7.52
C SER A 251 8.82 11.33 -6.90
N VAL A 252 7.73 11.40 -6.13
CA VAL A 252 7.08 10.30 -5.44
C VAL A 252 5.58 10.42 -5.67
N LYS A 253 4.95 9.34 -6.09
CA LYS A 253 3.52 9.29 -6.40
C LYS A 253 2.88 8.06 -5.77
N VAL A 254 1.92 8.28 -4.87
CA VAL A 254 1.02 7.26 -4.36
C VAL A 254 -0.13 7.08 -5.35
N PHE A 255 -0.50 5.83 -5.58
CA PHE A 255 -1.55 5.41 -6.50
C PHE A 255 -2.18 4.10 -6.01
N ASP A 256 -3.28 3.67 -6.62
CA ASP A 256 -3.90 2.36 -6.34
C ASP A 256 -4.57 2.24 -4.96
N SER A 257 -5.25 3.30 -4.51
CA SER A 257 -6.00 3.35 -3.25
C SER A 257 -7.41 2.76 -3.37
N GLU A 258 -7.55 1.63 -4.08
CA GLU A 258 -8.86 0.98 -4.30
C GLU A 258 -9.42 0.32 -3.04
N PHE A 259 -8.55 -0.03 -2.07
CA PHE A 259 -8.94 -0.54 -0.74
C PHE A 259 -9.25 0.57 0.28
N ALA A 260 -9.40 1.82 -0.17
CA ALA A 260 -9.61 2.94 0.73
C ALA A 260 -10.95 2.87 1.45
N PHE A 261 -10.90 3.03 2.77
CA PHE A 261 -12.07 3.14 3.64
C PHE A 261 -11.69 3.94 4.90
N TYR A 262 -12.69 4.28 5.72
CA TYR A 262 -12.42 4.86 7.04
C TYR A 262 -11.96 3.79 8.02
N GLY A 263 -10.66 3.76 8.31
CA GLY A 263 -10.01 2.73 9.10
C GLY A 263 -8.96 3.26 10.07
N PRO A 264 -8.22 2.36 10.75
CA PRO A 264 -7.18 2.74 11.71
C PRO A 264 -5.95 3.30 11.00
N VAL A 265 -5.49 4.49 11.40
CA VAL A 265 -4.36 5.20 10.77
C VAL A 265 -3.09 4.35 10.73
N ALA A 266 -2.87 3.58 11.78
CA ALA A 266 -1.72 2.70 11.91
C ALA A 266 -1.65 1.57 10.86
N PHE A 267 -2.75 1.26 10.16
CA PHE A 267 -2.77 0.22 9.14
C PHE A 267 -1.93 0.56 7.92
N ASP A 268 -2.03 1.79 7.41
CA ASP A 268 -1.21 2.25 6.29
C ASP A 268 0.26 2.35 6.69
N VAL A 269 0.55 2.91 7.89
CA VAL A 269 1.93 3.00 8.40
C VAL A 269 2.54 1.62 8.58
N GLY A 270 1.83 0.68 9.21
CA GLY A 270 2.27 -0.70 9.37
C GLY A 270 2.48 -1.43 8.03
N ALA A 271 1.64 -1.14 7.03
CA ALA A 271 1.83 -1.68 5.68
C ALA A 271 3.18 -1.24 5.07
N THR A 272 3.59 0.01 5.27
CA THR A 272 4.92 0.46 4.81
C THR A 272 6.05 -0.29 5.53
N TRP A 273 6.01 -0.36 6.87
CA TRP A 273 7.06 -0.97 7.68
C TRP A 273 7.26 -2.46 7.36
N ALA A 274 6.16 -3.20 7.17
CA ALA A 274 6.21 -4.59 6.74
C ALA A 274 6.98 -4.76 5.43
N ASN A 275 6.74 -3.87 4.47
CA ASN A 275 7.36 -3.97 3.16
C ASN A 275 8.83 -3.53 3.17
N TYR A 276 9.23 -2.65 4.08
CA TYR A 276 10.64 -2.32 4.30
C TYR A 276 11.39 -3.50 4.93
N ALA A 277 10.80 -4.18 5.92
CA ALA A 277 11.36 -5.40 6.50
C ALA A 277 11.51 -6.52 5.46
N ILE A 278 10.52 -6.70 4.59
CA ILE A 278 10.58 -7.66 3.48
C ILE A 278 11.69 -7.29 2.47
N ALA A 279 11.81 -6.01 2.11
CA ALA A 279 12.88 -5.54 1.22
C ALA A 279 14.27 -5.73 1.85
N ALA A 280 14.40 -5.55 3.17
CA ALA A 280 15.61 -5.83 3.92
C ALA A 280 15.92 -7.34 3.96
N ALA A 281 14.91 -8.19 4.15
CA ALA A 281 15.08 -9.65 4.11
C ALA A 281 15.66 -10.13 2.77
N ARG A 282 15.17 -9.54 1.66
CA ARG A 282 15.75 -9.76 0.32
C ARG A 282 17.22 -9.34 0.26
N ALA A 283 17.54 -8.12 0.72
CA ALA A 283 18.90 -7.59 0.68
C ALA A 283 19.88 -8.45 1.50
N TYR A 284 19.52 -8.86 2.72
CA TYR A 284 20.34 -9.76 3.52
C TYR A 284 20.53 -11.14 2.85
N ALA A 285 19.48 -11.70 2.26
CA ALA A 285 19.57 -12.97 1.54
C ALA A 285 20.56 -12.90 0.36
N LEU A 286 20.67 -11.73 -0.29
CA LEU A 286 21.63 -11.45 -1.36
C LEU A 286 23.04 -11.08 -0.85
N GLY A 287 23.25 -10.99 0.46
CA GLY A 287 24.52 -10.55 1.06
C GLY A 287 24.78 -9.03 0.95
N GLU A 288 23.73 -8.24 0.79
CA GLU A 288 23.78 -6.78 0.63
C GLU A 288 23.44 -6.07 1.95
N ASP A 289 24.22 -6.36 2.99
CA ASP A 289 23.93 -5.98 4.38
C ASP A 289 23.76 -4.46 4.57
N ASP A 290 24.59 -3.62 3.95
CA ASP A 290 24.44 -2.15 4.00
C ASP A 290 23.10 -1.68 3.41
N ARG A 291 22.65 -2.34 2.34
CA ARG A 291 21.35 -2.03 1.70
C ARG A 291 20.20 -2.51 2.57
N ALA A 292 20.35 -3.64 3.23
CA ALA A 292 19.36 -4.15 4.16
C ALA A 292 19.18 -3.20 5.35
N HIS A 293 20.29 -2.71 5.93
CA HIS A 293 20.26 -1.71 6.99
C HIS A 293 19.61 -0.40 6.53
N TRP A 294 19.90 0.07 5.30
CA TRP A 294 19.20 1.21 4.71
C TRP A 294 17.69 0.95 4.58
N CYS A 295 17.26 -0.21 4.06
CA CYS A 295 15.85 -0.57 3.95
C CYS A 295 15.15 -0.51 5.32
N LEU A 296 15.77 -1.01 6.39
CA LEU A 296 15.19 -0.96 7.73
C LEU A 296 15.10 0.48 8.28
N GLY A 297 16.08 1.34 7.96
CA GLY A 297 16.06 2.76 8.31
C GLY A 297 14.87 3.55 7.75
N LEU A 298 14.25 3.07 6.67
CA LEU A 298 13.03 3.66 6.08
C LEU A 298 11.86 3.68 7.07
N VAL A 299 11.81 2.76 8.04
CA VAL A 299 10.82 2.74 9.12
C VAL A 299 10.88 4.04 9.94
N GLY A 300 12.09 4.45 10.31
CA GLY A 300 12.32 5.71 11.01
C GLY A 300 11.98 6.93 10.15
N GLU A 301 12.42 6.95 8.89
CA GLU A 301 12.13 8.05 7.96
C GLU A 301 10.62 8.28 7.79
N THR A 302 9.85 7.21 7.53
CA THR A 302 8.40 7.28 7.38
C THR A 302 7.72 7.74 8.68
N TRP A 303 8.09 7.19 9.83
CA TRP A 303 7.48 7.57 11.12
C TRP A 303 7.74 9.03 11.47
N HIS A 304 9.00 9.48 11.36
CA HIS A 304 9.36 10.84 11.73
C HIS A 304 8.67 11.86 10.81
N ALA A 305 8.57 11.59 9.50
CA ALA A 305 7.87 12.47 8.58
C ALA A 305 6.34 12.47 8.80
N PHE A 306 5.75 11.31 9.11
CA PHE A 306 4.35 11.19 9.51
C PHE A 306 4.06 12.06 10.75
N GLU A 307 4.85 11.88 11.81
CA GLU A 307 4.70 12.62 13.06
C GLU A 307 4.91 14.12 12.85
N ALA A 308 5.94 14.51 12.09
CA ALA A 308 6.24 15.90 11.78
C ALA A 308 5.09 16.57 11.01
N GLU A 309 4.53 15.90 9.99
CA GLU A 309 3.43 16.45 9.21
C GLU A 309 2.14 16.56 10.04
N PHE A 310 1.83 15.54 10.86
CA PHE A 310 0.66 15.58 11.73
C PHE A 310 0.78 16.71 12.76
N ARG A 311 1.95 16.86 13.40
CA ARG A 311 2.24 17.97 14.32
C ARG A 311 2.20 19.33 13.63
N ARG A 312 2.68 19.42 12.39
CA ARG A 312 2.64 20.67 11.60
C ARG A 312 1.19 21.14 11.39
N ARG A 313 0.26 20.21 11.18
CA ARG A 313 -1.18 20.51 11.01
C ARG A 313 -1.95 20.64 12.32
N TRP A 314 -1.43 20.12 13.43
CA TRP A 314 -2.09 20.12 14.73
C TRP A 314 -2.66 21.49 15.19
N PRO A 315 -2.02 22.65 14.93
CA PRO A 315 -2.60 23.95 15.25
C PRO A 315 -3.96 24.23 14.57
N GLU A 316 -4.26 23.58 13.45
CA GLU A 316 -5.48 23.76 12.65
C GLU A 316 -6.66 22.89 13.12
N ARG A 317 -6.46 22.06 14.15
CA ARG A 317 -7.47 21.11 14.63
C ARG A 317 -8.76 21.80 15.10
N ARG A 318 -9.89 21.13 14.91
CA ARG A 318 -11.22 21.71 15.18
C ARG A 318 -11.49 22.06 16.65
N ASP A 319 -11.08 21.24 17.61
CA ASP A 319 -11.29 21.52 19.04
C ASP A 319 -9.97 21.57 19.84
N PRO A 320 -9.25 22.71 19.78
CA PRO A 320 -7.96 22.84 20.44
C PRO A 320 -8.06 22.92 21.98
N ARG A 321 -9.27 23.00 22.55
CA ARG A 321 -9.47 23.13 24.01
C ARG A 321 -9.32 21.79 24.74
N LEU A 322 -9.66 20.69 24.06
CA LEU A 322 -9.59 19.33 24.61
C LEU A 322 -8.46 18.52 24.01
N TRP A 323 -8.21 18.67 22.71
CA TRP A 323 -7.11 18.01 22.04
C TRP A 323 -5.84 18.83 22.27
N ASP A 324 -5.16 18.60 23.38
CA ASP A 324 -3.90 19.26 23.70
C ASP A 324 -2.69 18.46 23.17
N GLU A 325 -1.48 18.97 23.42
CA GLU A 325 -0.23 18.29 23.04
C GLU A 325 -0.06 16.95 23.74
N GLU A 326 -0.57 16.80 24.97
CA GLU A 326 -0.45 15.55 25.72
C GLU A 326 -1.33 14.46 25.11
N PHE A 327 -2.54 14.82 24.68
CA PHE A 327 -3.42 13.95 23.92
C PHE A 327 -2.78 13.53 22.60
N LEU A 328 -2.18 14.46 21.85
CA LEU A 328 -1.47 14.13 20.63
C LEU A 328 -0.32 13.14 20.88
N ASN A 329 0.48 13.36 21.92
CA ASN A 329 1.60 12.48 22.26
C ASN A 329 1.13 11.05 22.57
N ARG A 330 0.02 10.89 23.33
CA ARG A 330 -0.58 9.57 23.59
C ARG A 330 -1.10 8.92 22.32
N LEU A 331 -1.74 9.71 21.44
CA LEU A 331 -2.30 9.22 20.19
C LEU A 331 -1.20 8.72 19.24
N LEU A 332 -0.11 9.48 19.09
CA LEU A 332 1.06 9.11 18.31
C LEU A 332 1.73 7.84 18.88
N GLN A 333 1.87 7.73 20.20
CA GLN A 333 2.41 6.52 20.82
C GLN A 333 1.53 5.29 20.53
N ARG A 334 0.20 5.45 20.61
CA ARG A 334 -0.75 4.37 20.29
C ARG A 334 -0.63 3.94 18.82
N TRP A 335 -0.70 4.89 17.88
CA TRP A 335 -0.55 4.56 16.45
C TRP A 335 0.79 3.94 16.12
N ARG A 336 1.86 4.34 16.82
CA ARG A 336 3.16 3.71 16.66
C ARG A 336 3.13 2.24 17.09
N ASN A 337 2.57 1.93 18.26
CA ASN A 337 2.40 0.55 18.73
C ASN A 337 1.51 -0.28 17.78
N GLU A 338 0.38 0.28 17.34
CA GLU A 338 -0.52 -0.39 16.39
C GLU A 338 0.13 -0.60 15.01
N SER A 339 1.06 0.27 14.60
CA SER A 339 1.79 0.10 13.32
C SER A 339 2.64 -1.17 13.33
N TRP A 340 3.22 -1.55 14.48
CA TRP A 340 3.90 -2.85 14.64
C TRP A 340 2.93 -4.01 14.44
N LEU A 341 1.73 -3.91 15.02
CA LEU A 341 0.71 -4.95 14.93
C LEU A 341 0.28 -5.17 13.48
N PHE A 342 0.00 -4.09 12.75
CA PHE A 342 -0.35 -4.17 11.34
C PHE A 342 0.83 -4.55 10.45
N ALA A 343 2.06 -4.16 10.81
CA ALA A 343 3.26 -4.63 10.12
C ALA A 343 3.43 -6.15 10.27
N ALA A 344 3.20 -6.70 11.45
CA ALA A 344 3.23 -8.15 11.69
C ALA A 344 2.23 -8.91 10.80
N ALA A 345 0.99 -8.41 10.73
CA ALA A 345 -0.05 -9.00 9.87
C ALA A 345 0.31 -8.92 8.38
N LYS A 346 0.80 -7.76 7.91
CA LYS A 346 1.18 -7.56 6.50
C LYS A 346 2.44 -8.34 6.12
N MET A 347 3.38 -8.58 7.04
CA MET A 347 4.53 -9.47 6.82
C MET A 347 4.09 -10.92 6.66
N SER A 348 3.35 -11.46 7.63
CA SER A 348 2.94 -12.87 7.62
C SER A 348 2.08 -13.22 6.41
N ARG A 349 1.12 -12.36 6.04
CA ARG A 349 0.25 -12.59 4.87
C ARG A 349 1.00 -12.62 3.56
N ARG A 350 2.12 -11.90 3.42
CA ARG A 350 2.93 -11.92 2.18
C ARG A 350 3.77 -13.19 2.05
N ILE A 351 4.07 -13.87 3.16
CA ILE A 351 4.81 -15.14 3.15
C ILE A 351 3.88 -16.36 3.06
N ILE A 352 2.77 -16.37 3.81
CA ILE A 352 1.87 -17.55 3.92
C ILE A 352 0.58 -17.38 3.10
N GLY A 353 0.02 -16.18 3.04
CA GLY A 353 -1.27 -15.92 2.39
C GLY A 353 -1.21 -15.97 0.86
N ALA A 354 -2.38 -15.91 0.22
CA ALA A 354 -2.52 -16.06 -1.24
C ALA A 354 -1.71 -15.03 -2.06
N ALA A 355 -1.71 -13.76 -1.65
CA ALA A 355 -1.08 -12.67 -2.40
C ALA A 355 0.38 -12.47 -2.01
N LYS A 356 1.30 -13.02 -2.81
CA LYS A 356 2.75 -12.95 -2.59
C LYS A 356 3.36 -11.58 -2.89
N THR A 357 4.67 -11.48 -2.63
CA THR A 357 5.47 -10.28 -2.89
C THR A 357 6.70 -10.63 -3.71
N THR A 358 6.96 -9.85 -4.75
CA THR A 358 8.06 -10.14 -5.68
C THR A 358 9.43 -10.04 -5.03
N ASP A 359 9.55 -9.34 -3.90
CA ASP A 359 10.78 -9.23 -3.11
C ASP A 359 11.33 -10.62 -2.73
N ILE A 360 10.45 -11.55 -2.35
CA ILE A 360 10.80 -12.92 -1.99
C ILE A 360 10.67 -13.86 -3.19
N GLU A 361 9.57 -13.78 -3.94
CA GLU A 361 9.27 -14.70 -5.05
C GLU A 361 10.28 -14.66 -6.20
N THR A 362 11.04 -13.58 -6.32
CA THR A 362 12.06 -13.41 -7.38
C THR A 362 13.50 -13.64 -6.89
N LEU A 363 13.71 -14.01 -5.63
CA LEU A 363 15.04 -14.42 -5.15
C LEU A 363 15.47 -15.74 -5.83
N PRO A 364 16.78 -16.02 -5.94
CA PRO A 364 17.28 -17.36 -6.22
C PRO A 364 16.68 -18.42 -5.26
N PRO A 365 16.20 -19.58 -5.76
CA PRO A 365 15.49 -20.58 -4.94
C PRO A 365 16.21 -21.00 -3.66
N GLU A 366 17.54 -21.09 -3.70
CA GLU A 366 18.41 -21.54 -2.60
C GLU A 366 18.44 -20.59 -1.40
N ILE A 367 18.10 -19.31 -1.59
CA ILE A 367 18.11 -18.29 -0.52
C ILE A 367 16.72 -17.80 -0.11
N ARG A 368 15.66 -18.25 -0.80
CA ARG A 368 14.27 -17.87 -0.49
C ARG A 368 13.82 -18.32 0.89
N GLU A 369 14.19 -19.54 1.26
CA GLU A 369 13.77 -20.17 2.51
C GLU A 369 14.17 -19.33 3.74
N GLY A 370 15.42 -18.87 3.78
CA GLY A 370 15.94 -18.06 4.87
C GLY A 370 15.30 -16.68 4.94
N ALA A 371 15.10 -16.04 3.79
CA ALA A 371 14.40 -14.75 3.72
C ALA A 371 12.95 -14.85 4.23
N ALA A 372 12.19 -15.86 3.77
CA ALA A 372 10.83 -16.10 4.20
C ALA A 372 10.74 -16.43 5.70
N ARG A 373 11.65 -17.29 6.21
CA ARG A 373 11.77 -17.61 7.64
C ARG A 373 12.02 -16.36 8.47
N GLY A 374 12.96 -15.52 8.07
CA GLY A 374 13.30 -14.28 8.77
C GLY A 374 12.09 -13.35 8.89
N VAL A 375 11.33 -13.17 7.81
CA VAL A 375 10.11 -12.36 7.82
C VAL A 375 9.04 -12.94 8.76
N LEU A 376 8.85 -14.26 8.79
CA LEU A 376 7.91 -14.90 9.72
C LEU A 376 8.33 -14.76 11.19
N ARG A 377 9.62 -14.92 11.48
CA ARG A 377 10.18 -14.68 12.83
C ARG A 377 10.00 -13.23 13.26
N MET A 378 10.25 -12.29 12.36
CA MET A 378 10.03 -10.86 12.61
C MET A 378 8.56 -10.57 12.88
N ALA A 379 7.63 -11.12 12.09
CA ALA A 379 6.20 -10.95 12.32
C ALA A 379 5.76 -11.45 13.72
N ARG A 380 6.24 -12.63 14.14
CA ARG A 380 5.93 -13.18 15.47
C ARG A 380 6.56 -12.40 16.61
N SER A 381 7.76 -11.88 16.42
CA SER A 381 8.44 -11.09 17.45
C SER A 381 7.80 -9.71 17.59
N ALA A 382 7.39 -9.10 16.47
CA ALA A 382 6.78 -7.78 16.44
C ALA A 382 5.49 -7.67 17.29
N VAL A 383 4.65 -8.71 17.33
CA VAL A 383 3.41 -8.67 18.14
C VAL A 383 3.67 -8.67 19.64
N VAL A 384 4.84 -9.14 20.08
CA VAL A 384 5.28 -9.16 21.48
C VAL A 384 6.06 -7.89 21.80
N GLU A 385 7.07 -7.57 20.98
CA GLU A 385 8.04 -6.51 21.23
C GLU A 385 7.43 -5.11 21.20
N ARG A 386 6.32 -4.91 20.47
CA ARG A 386 5.60 -3.63 20.44
C ARG A 386 5.19 -3.12 21.82
N TRP A 387 4.99 -4.01 22.79
CA TRP A 387 4.62 -3.68 24.17
C TRP A 387 5.82 -3.26 25.03
N ALA A 388 7.02 -3.70 24.68
CA ALA A 388 8.25 -3.34 25.38
C ALA A 388 8.78 -1.99 24.88
N ASP A 389 8.96 -1.87 23.57
CA ASP A 389 9.32 -0.62 22.92
C ASP A 389 8.67 -0.56 21.52
N SER A 390 7.97 0.53 21.24
CA SER A 390 7.34 0.77 19.94
C SER A 390 8.17 1.67 19.03
N THR A 391 9.36 2.13 19.45
CA THR A 391 10.17 3.05 18.64
C THR A 391 10.58 2.44 17.30
N PRO A 392 10.75 3.25 16.24
CA PRO A 392 11.22 2.76 14.95
C PRO A 392 12.62 2.12 15.03
N ASN A 393 13.48 2.61 15.93
CA ASN A 393 14.81 2.06 16.15
C ASN A 393 14.74 0.63 16.70
N HIS A 394 13.87 0.36 17.68
CA HIS A 394 13.69 -0.99 18.19
C HIS A 394 13.19 -1.95 17.10
N PHE A 395 12.31 -1.48 16.20
CA PHE A 395 11.85 -2.27 15.06
C PHE A 395 13.01 -2.65 14.14
N GLN A 396 13.87 -1.68 13.82
CA GLN A 396 15.04 -1.86 12.98
C GLN A 396 16.04 -2.84 13.61
N GLU A 397 16.39 -2.66 14.88
CA GLU A 397 17.36 -3.51 15.59
C GLU A 397 16.86 -4.97 15.69
N LEU A 398 15.58 -5.15 16.04
CA LEU A 398 14.96 -6.47 16.09
C LEU A 398 14.93 -7.15 14.72
N ALA A 399 14.54 -6.41 13.67
CA ALA A 399 14.49 -6.93 12.31
C ALA A 399 15.90 -7.29 11.81
N GLU A 400 16.90 -6.44 12.04
CA GLU A 400 18.29 -6.72 11.66
C GLU A 400 18.78 -8.03 12.28
N TRP A 401 18.60 -8.20 13.60
CA TRP A 401 19.01 -9.42 14.28
C TRP A 401 18.32 -10.68 13.72
N LEU A 402 16.98 -10.66 13.60
CA LEU A 402 16.21 -11.83 13.16
C LEU A 402 16.45 -12.20 11.69
N LEU A 403 16.57 -11.21 10.82
CA LEU A 403 16.77 -11.43 9.38
C LEU A 403 18.18 -11.95 9.09
N VAL A 404 19.20 -11.47 9.81
CA VAL A 404 20.57 -12.01 9.70
C VAL A 404 20.65 -13.43 10.23
N GLU A 405 20.04 -13.71 11.39
CA GLU A 405 20.03 -15.06 11.98
C GLU A 405 19.34 -16.09 11.07
N ALA A 406 18.28 -15.69 10.36
CA ALA A 406 17.54 -16.58 9.48
C ALA A 406 18.18 -16.79 8.09
N ARG A 407 19.26 -16.08 7.76
CA ARG A 407 19.95 -16.17 6.47
C ARG A 407 20.42 -17.60 6.22
N THR A 408 20.07 -18.14 5.05
CA THR A 408 20.60 -19.42 4.56
C THR A 408 22.10 -19.28 4.33
N SER A 409 22.86 -20.28 4.82
CA SER A 409 24.32 -20.35 4.67
C SER A 409 24.80 -20.50 3.24
#